data_AF-A0A916LBU5-F1
#
_entry.id   AF-A0A916LBU5-F1
#
_cell.length_a   1.000
_cell.length_b   1.000
_cell.length_c   1.000
_cell.angle_alpha   90.00
_cell.angle_beta   90.00
_cell.angle_gamma   90.00
#
_symmetry.space_group_name_H-M   'P 1'
#
loop_
_entity.id
_entity.type
_entity.pdbx_description
1 polymer ?
#
loop_
_entity_poly.entity_id
_entity_poly.type
_entity_poly.pdbx_seq_one_letter_code
_entity_poly.pdbx_strand_id
1 'polypeptide(L)' 'MHPGSIVVADNVRVPGAPKYRAYMRRQQGMSWNTIEHKTHLEYQTLVPDLVLESEYLG' A
#
# COMPACT_ATOMS: atom_id res chain seq x y z
N MET A 1 7.90 0.19 15.37
CA MET A 1 6.50 0.61 15.16
C MET A 1 5.73 0.38 16.43
N HIS A 2 4.77 1.24 16.74
CA HIS A 2 3.81 1.04 17.82
C HIS A 2 2.40 0.94 17.22
N PRO A 3 1.44 0.29 17.88
CA PRO A 3 0.04 0.28 17.42
C PRO A 3 -0.44 1.69 17.08
N GLY A 4 -1.11 1.84 15.93
CA GLY A 4 -1.53 3.12 15.35
C GLY A 4 -0.49 3.80 14.44
N SER A 5 0.68 3.20 14.21
CA SER A 5 1.63 3.72 13.20
C SER A 5 1.05 3.58 11.80
N ILE A 6 1.08 4.65 11.00
CA ILE A 6 0.61 4.63 9.60
C ILE A 6 1.81 4.59 8.65
N VAL A 7 1.81 3.60 7.77
CA VAL A 7 2.76 3.50 6.65
C VAL A 7 2.04 3.87 5.37
N VAL A 8 2.58 4.84 4.63
CA VAL A 8 2.12 5.21 3.30
C VAL A 8 3.17 4.77 2.29
N ALA A 9 2.81 3.84 1.39
CA ALA A 9 3.71 3.31 0.37
C ALA A 9 3.21 3.66 -1.03
N ASP A 10 4.00 4.44 -1.76
CA ASP A 10 3.77 4.85 -3.14
C ASP A 10 4.44 3.89 -4.15
N ASN A 11 3.99 3.87 -5.40
CA ASN A 11 4.53 3.07 -6.51
C ASN A 11 4.53 1.54 -6.31
N VAL A 12 3.64 0.98 -5.47
CA VAL A 12 3.58 -0.49 -5.28
C VAL A 12 3.10 -1.25 -6.53
N ARG A 13 2.63 -0.54 -7.56
CA ARG A 13 2.20 -1.11 -8.84
C ARG A 13 3.25 -0.99 -9.97
N VAL A 14 3.92 0.15 -10.17
CA VAL A 14 5.01 0.33 -11.17
C VAL A 14 6.05 1.35 -10.65
N PRO A 15 7.37 1.03 -10.57
CA PRO A 15 8.05 -0.21 -10.98
C PRO A 15 7.67 -1.44 -10.13
N GLY A 16 6.89 -1.23 -9.07
CA GLY A 16 6.12 -2.24 -8.37
C GLY A 16 6.86 -2.87 -7.19
N ALA A 17 6.12 -3.17 -6.12
CA ALA A 17 6.62 -3.87 -4.95
C ALA A 17 5.78 -5.14 -4.69
N PRO A 18 5.84 -6.14 -5.59
CA PRO A 18 4.92 -7.29 -5.57
C PRO A 18 5.06 -8.11 -4.28
N LYS A 19 6.28 -8.23 -3.73
CA LYS A 19 6.53 -8.91 -2.45
C LYS A 19 5.94 -8.15 -1.26
N TYR A 20 6.05 -6.81 -1.26
CA TYR A 20 5.47 -5.95 -0.24
C TYR A 20 3.94 -6.02 -0.29
N ARG A 21 3.34 -5.86 -1.48
CA ARG A 21 1.88 -5.97 -1.65
C ARG A 21 1.35 -7.35 -1.23
N ALA A 22 2.07 -8.42 -1.57
CA ALA A 22 1.69 -9.77 -1.16
C ALA A 22 1.81 -9.97 0.37
N TYR A 23 2.82 -9.36 1.00
CA TYR A 23 2.96 -9.35 2.45
C TYR A 23 1.82 -8.60 3.14
N MET A 24 1.52 -7.37 2.71
CA MET A 24 0.44 -6.55 3.28
C MET A 24 -0.92 -7.25 3.15
N ARG A 25 -1.18 -7.88 2.00
CA ARG A 25 -2.41 -8.67 1.81
C ARG A 25 -2.51 -9.87 2.77
N ARG A 26 -1.39 -10.56 3.06
CA ARG A 26 -1.40 -11.68 4.01
C ARG A 26 -1.55 -11.24 5.46
N GLN A 27 -1.10 -10.03 5.80
CA GLN A 27 -1.14 -9.50 7.16
C GLN A 27 -2.40 -8.67 7.47
N GLN A 28 -3.29 -8.52 6.48
CA GLN A 28 -4.54 -7.80 6.63
C GLN A 28 -5.38 -8.36 7.80
N GLY A 29 -5.73 -7.50 8.75
CA GLY A 29 -6.49 -7.85 9.95
C GLY A 29 -5.71 -8.62 11.01
N MET A 30 -4.42 -8.90 10.81
CA MET A 30 -3.54 -9.52 11.81
C MET A 30 -2.64 -8.47 12.46
N SER A 31 -1.66 -7.98 11.71
CA SER A 31 -0.72 -6.94 12.16
C SER A 31 -0.91 -5.62 11.43
N TRP A 32 -1.66 -5.62 10.32
CA TRP A 32 -1.88 -4.46 9.47
C TRP A 32 -3.33 -4.32 9.06
N ASN A 33 -3.82 -3.09 9.00
CA ASN A 33 -5.05 -2.74 8.30
C ASN A 33 -4.71 -1.83 7.11
N THR A 34 -4.87 -2.35 5.89
CA THR A 34 -4.40 -1.71 4.65
C THR A 34 -5.59 -1.26 3.80
N ILE A 35 -5.55 0.01 3.37
CA ILE A 35 -6.45 0.60 2.39
C ILE A 35 -5.67 0.85 1.10
N GLU A 36 -6.19 0.34 -0.02
CA GLU A 36 -5.64 0.63 -1.35
C GLU A 36 -6.29 1.89 -1.93
N HIS A 37 -5.49 2.94 -2.15
CA HIS A 37 -5.92 4.15 -2.84
C HIS A 37 -5.46 4.10 -4.29
N LYS A 38 -6.42 4.10 -5.22
CA LYS A 38 -6.12 4.11 -6.66
C LYS A 38 -5.80 5.53 -7.10
N THR A 39 -4.55 5.76 -7.51
CA THR A 39 -4.09 7.04 -8.03
C THR A 39 -3.77 6.90 -9.52
N HIS A 40 -3.92 7.98 -10.28
CA HIS A 40 -3.46 8.05 -11.67
C HIS A 40 -2.19 8.89 -11.67
N LEU A 41 -1.09 8.37 -12.19
CA LEU A 41 0.17 9.12 -12.27
C LEU A 41 -0.04 10.34 -13.17
N GLU A 42 0.27 11.55 -12.67
CA GLU A 42 0.19 12.76 -13.49
C GLU A 42 1.16 12.66 -14.68
N TYR A 43 0.73 13.26 -15.81
CA TYR A 43 1.31 13.25 -17.18
C TYR A 43 0.86 12.13 -18.14
N GLN A 44 0.26 11.02 -17.69
CA GLN A 44 -0.32 10.05 -18.64
C GLN A 44 -1.42 9.20 -18.01
N THR A 45 -2.66 9.39 -18.46
CA THR A 45 -3.91 8.69 -18.05
C THR A 45 -3.91 7.16 -18.19
N LEU A 46 -2.78 6.53 -18.52
CA LEU A 46 -2.67 5.13 -18.90
C LEU A 46 -1.86 4.26 -17.94
N VAL A 47 -1.17 4.82 -16.94
CA VAL A 47 -0.46 4.03 -15.92
C VAL A 47 -1.20 4.12 -14.59
N PRO A 48 -1.95 3.09 -14.20
CA PRO A 48 -2.60 3.07 -12.90
C PRO A 48 -1.54 2.91 -11.82
N ASP A 49 -1.48 3.86 -10.89
CA ASP A 49 -0.67 3.75 -9.69
C ASP A 49 -1.55 3.32 -8.51
N LEU A 50 -0.91 2.90 -7.43
CA LEU A 50 -1.56 2.36 -6.26
C LEU A 50 -0.76 2.81 -5.05
N VAL A 51 -1.41 3.56 -4.17
CA VAL A 51 -0.87 3.94 -2.87
C VAL A 51 -1.48 3.00 -1.82
N LEU A 52 -0.64 2.42 -0.96
CA LEU A 52 -1.10 1.67 0.20
C LEU A 52 -0.98 2.54 1.43
N GLU A 53 -2.10 2.75 2.12
CA GLU A 53 -2.14 3.28 3.47
C GLU A 53 -2.33 2.10 4.41
N SER A 54 -1.43 1.92 5.38
CA SER A 54 -1.44 0.74 6.25
C SER A 54 -1.24 1.13 7.70
N GLU A 55 -2.25 0.89 8.51
CA GLU A 55 -2.21 1.08 9.95
C GLU A 55 -1.67 -0.18 10.63
N TYR A 56 -0.67 -0.01 11.49
CA TYR A 56 -0.10 -1.09 12.29
C TYR A 56 -0.96 -1.37 13.52
N LEU A 57 -1.36 -2.62 13.73
CA LEU A 57 -2.28 -3.03 14.79
C LEU A 57 -1.58 -3.52 16.06
N GLY A 58 -0.29 -3.88 15.99
CA GLY A 58 0.46 -4.46 17.11
C GLY A 58 0.97 -5.86 16.83
#